data_AF-A0A930P806-F1
#
_entry.id   AF-A0A930P806-F1
#
_cell.length_a   1.000
_cell.length_b   1.000
_cell.length_c   1.000
_cell.angle_alpha   90.00
_cell.angle_beta   90.00
_cell.angle_gamma   90.00
#
_symmetry.space_group_name_H-M   'P 1'
#
loop_
_entity.id
_entity.type
_entity.pdbx_description
1 polymer ?
#
loop_
_entity_poly.entity_id
_entity_poly.type
_entity_poly.pdbx_seq_one_letter_code
_entity_poly.pdbx_strand_id
1 'polypeptide(L)'
;MKRIVLTGGPCAGKTTALVKIIEHFSSLGYKVFIIPEVPTLFSQAGMDYLTDNAAFFYEGEKATLEVQLALEDKFTRMAETIDKPTIIVCDRGTMDISAYMKPEMWKEITAGVGTTSEELRARYDAVLHLVSAADGAEQFYTTANNAERTEGLELAREMDKKVIQAWSEHPYLRVINNHENFDTKINRVIQDISNVLEIPQQIVEERKYIVRLTGEIPDAIESEITQTYLTSEPRSEVRLRRRTLNGVSVNVRTTKKTLPNNEQVVTERQIDNNLYESLMRQADPYRQSIHKIRKTFIWRGQFFELDTYLAPTSNLQILETKGIVDHEDVNFPPFIEVLEDITGNTEYYNYNLALKK
;
A
#
# COMPACT_ATOMS: atom_id res chain seq x y z
N MET A 1 0.21 -19.03 3.25
CA MET A 1 -0.46 -18.10 4.17
C MET A 1 0.06 -16.70 3.89
N LYS A 2 -0.80 -15.67 3.95
CA LYS A 2 -0.42 -14.27 3.76
C LYS A 2 -0.89 -13.44 4.96
N ARG A 3 -0.05 -12.52 5.43
CA ARG A 3 -0.38 -11.53 6.47
C ARG A 3 -0.57 -10.16 5.84
N ILE A 4 -1.74 -9.58 6.01
CA ILE A 4 -2.14 -8.32 5.38
C ILE A 4 -2.57 -7.37 6.48
N VAL A 5 -2.20 -6.11 6.41
CA VAL A 5 -2.72 -5.08 7.32
C VAL A 5 -3.65 -4.15 6.58
N LEU A 6 -4.82 -3.89 7.19
CA LEU A 6 -5.67 -2.76 6.82
C LEU A 6 -5.35 -1.60 7.76
N THR A 7 -4.79 -0.53 7.20
CA THR A 7 -4.43 0.68 7.91
C THR A 7 -5.24 1.87 7.38
N GLY A 8 -5.15 3.01 8.04
CA GLY A 8 -5.88 4.23 7.67
C GLY A 8 -6.44 4.97 8.86
N GLY A 9 -6.80 6.23 8.64
CA GLY A 9 -7.37 7.12 9.63
C GLY A 9 -8.75 6.66 10.16
N PRO A 10 -9.31 7.41 11.12
CA PRO A 10 -10.69 7.19 11.57
C PRO A 10 -11.67 7.31 10.40
N CYS A 11 -12.80 6.60 10.49
CA CYS A 11 -13.87 6.61 9.48
C CYS A 11 -13.40 6.26 8.04
N ALA A 12 -12.33 5.47 7.90
CA ALA A 12 -11.85 5.00 6.61
C ALA A 12 -12.66 3.82 6.02
N GLY A 13 -13.53 3.18 6.82
CA GLY A 13 -14.31 2.01 6.39
C GLY A 13 -13.69 0.65 6.68
N LYS A 14 -12.65 0.59 7.54
CA LYS A 14 -11.93 -0.66 7.89
C LYS A 14 -12.84 -1.77 8.40
N THR A 15 -13.74 -1.48 9.35
CA THR A 15 -14.66 -2.47 9.91
C THR A 15 -15.54 -3.12 8.85
N THR A 16 -16.08 -2.33 7.91
CA THR A 16 -16.89 -2.85 6.80
C THR A 16 -16.03 -3.67 5.83
N ALA A 17 -14.80 -3.22 5.55
CA ALA A 17 -13.85 -3.96 4.71
C ALA A 17 -13.50 -5.33 5.31
N LEU A 18 -13.26 -5.41 6.63
CA LEU A 18 -12.98 -6.65 7.35
C LEU A 18 -14.11 -7.68 7.20
N VAL A 19 -15.36 -7.25 7.36
CA VAL A 19 -16.54 -8.12 7.18
C VAL A 19 -16.58 -8.67 5.75
N LYS A 20 -16.37 -7.80 4.76
CA LYS A 20 -16.40 -8.17 3.34
C LYS A 20 -15.26 -9.10 2.94
N ILE A 21 -14.07 -8.93 3.53
CA ILE A 21 -12.95 -9.85 3.39
C ILE A 21 -13.31 -11.23 3.94
N ILE A 22 -13.88 -11.31 5.14
CA ILE A 22 -14.31 -12.59 5.72
C ILE A 22 -15.30 -13.28 4.79
N GLU A 23 -16.37 -12.57 4.38
CA GLU A 23 -17.42 -13.12 3.50
C GLU A 23 -16.83 -13.66 2.19
N HIS A 24 -16.07 -12.82 1.48
CA HIS A 24 -15.55 -13.14 0.16
C HIS A 24 -14.54 -14.30 0.21
N PHE A 25 -13.47 -14.19 1.00
CA PHE A 25 -12.42 -15.21 0.97
C PHE A 25 -12.84 -16.51 1.64
N SER A 26 -13.73 -16.48 2.64
CA SER A 26 -14.32 -17.72 3.19
C SER A 26 -15.16 -18.45 2.15
N SER A 27 -15.88 -17.72 1.29
CA SER A 27 -16.63 -18.34 0.17
C SER A 27 -15.73 -19.02 -0.85
N LEU A 28 -14.49 -18.54 -1.02
CA LEU A 28 -13.44 -19.14 -1.84
C LEU A 28 -12.70 -20.29 -1.13
N GLY A 29 -13.14 -20.68 0.07
CA GLY A 29 -12.58 -21.78 0.85
C GLY A 29 -11.37 -21.40 1.71
N TYR A 30 -11.04 -20.11 1.84
CA TYR A 30 -9.98 -19.67 2.74
C TYR A 30 -10.44 -19.69 4.20
N LYS A 31 -9.52 -20.00 5.11
CA LYS A 31 -9.65 -19.59 6.50
C LYS A 31 -9.18 -18.14 6.63
N VAL A 32 -10.03 -17.29 7.20
CA VAL A 32 -9.70 -15.89 7.48
C VAL A 32 -9.55 -15.72 8.99
N PHE A 33 -8.42 -15.17 9.43
CA PHE A 33 -8.22 -14.67 10.79
C PHE A 33 -8.18 -13.14 10.77
N ILE A 34 -8.89 -12.51 11.70
CA ILE A 34 -8.80 -11.08 11.95
C ILE A 34 -8.08 -10.87 13.28
N ILE A 35 -7.00 -10.09 13.24
CA ILE A 35 -6.34 -9.58 14.45
C ILE A 35 -6.94 -8.20 14.72
N PRO A 36 -7.60 -7.99 15.88
CA PRO A 36 -8.24 -6.73 16.20
C PRO A 36 -7.21 -5.64 16.49
N GLU A 37 -7.67 -4.38 16.44
CA GLU A 37 -6.87 -3.22 16.82
C GLU A 37 -6.50 -3.27 18.30
N VAL A 38 -5.21 -3.46 18.58
CA VAL A 38 -4.68 -3.54 19.94
C VAL A 38 -4.92 -2.25 20.75
N PRO A 39 -4.72 -1.03 20.20
CA PRO A 39 -5.10 0.19 20.90
C PRO A 39 -6.53 0.21 21.43
N THR A 40 -7.50 -0.27 20.64
CA THR A 40 -8.90 -0.35 21.07
C THR A 40 -9.08 -1.34 22.23
N LEU A 41 -8.35 -2.47 22.24
CA LEU A 41 -8.36 -3.40 23.38
C LEU A 41 -7.80 -2.75 24.66
N PHE A 42 -6.71 -2.02 24.55
CA PHE A 42 -6.09 -1.32 25.69
C PHE A 42 -6.98 -0.19 26.22
N SER A 43 -7.58 0.62 25.34
CA SER A 43 -8.53 1.66 25.74
C SER A 43 -9.75 1.08 26.48
N GLN A 44 -10.28 -0.05 26.01
CA GLN A 44 -11.36 -0.76 26.70
C GLN A 44 -10.94 -1.32 28.06
N ALA A 45 -9.65 -1.59 28.25
CA ALA A 45 -9.05 -2.00 29.52
C ALA A 45 -8.67 -0.82 30.43
N GLY A 46 -8.92 0.42 30.02
CA GLY A 46 -8.66 1.63 30.80
C GLY A 46 -7.34 2.34 30.51
N MET A 47 -6.65 1.98 29.42
CA MET A 47 -5.51 2.76 28.92
C MET A 47 -5.99 4.10 28.38
N ASP A 48 -5.30 5.19 28.75
CA ASP A 48 -5.54 6.52 28.23
C ASP A 48 -4.37 6.99 27.35
N TYR A 49 -4.58 6.97 26.03
CA TYR A 49 -3.60 7.41 25.04
C TYR A 49 -3.47 8.95 24.95
N LEU A 50 -4.33 9.70 25.65
CA LEU A 50 -4.29 11.17 25.72
C LEU A 50 -3.63 11.68 27.01
N THR A 51 -3.10 10.76 27.83
CA THR A 51 -2.42 11.09 29.08
C THR A 51 -1.22 12.02 28.87
N ASP A 52 -1.03 12.98 29.78
CA ASP A 52 0.15 13.83 29.85
C ASP A 52 1.33 13.15 30.59
N ASN A 53 1.09 12.00 31.22
CA ASN A 53 2.10 11.21 31.90
C ASN A 53 2.98 10.46 30.89
N ALA A 54 4.10 11.05 30.53
CA ALA A 54 5.03 10.49 29.54
C ALA A 54 5.52 9.06 29.85
N ALA A 55 5.70 8.69 31.13
CA ALA A 55 6.13 7.35 31.50
C ALA A 55 5.00 6.32 31.31
N PHE A 56 3.77 6.69 31.69
CA PHE A 56 2.60 5.84 31.48
C PHE A 56 2.28 5.67 29.99
N PHE A 57 2.36 6.75 29.20
CA PHE A 57 2.22 6.71 27.75
C PHE A 57 3.27 5.79 27.10
N TYR A 58 4.55 5.95 27.46
CA TYR A 58 5.63 5.11 26.94
C TYR A 58 5.40 3.61 27.22
N GLU A 59 5.08 3.24 28.47
CA GLU A 59 4.81 1.85 28.82
C GLU A 59 3.56 1.31 28.12
N GLY A 60 2.52 2.13 27.95
CA GLY A 60 1.31 1.77 27.21
C GLY A 60 1.58 1.48 25.74
N GLU A 61 2.34 2.34 25.06
CA GLU A 61 2.71 2.17 23.65
C GLU A 61 3.65 0.98 23.43
N LYS A 62 4.61 0.78 24.33
CA LYS A 62 5.49 -0.40 24.31
C LYS A 62 4.68 -1.69 24.47
N ALA A 63 3.78 -1.74 25.45
CA ALA A 63 2.91 -2.89 25.67
C ALA A 63 1.97 -3.13 24.47
N THR A 64 1.49 -2.06 23.83
CA THR A 64 0.69 -2.12 22.59
C THR A 64 1.48 -2.84 21.49
N LEU A 65 2.74 -2.47 21.26
CA LEU A 65 3.60 -3.12 20.27
C LEU A 65 3.87 -4.59 20.63
N GLU A 66 4.21 -4.89 21.87
CA GLU A 66 4.48 -6.27 22.33
C GLU A 66 3.26 -7.18 22.16
N VAL A 67 2.06 -6.69 22.50
CA VAL A 67 0.81 -7.43 22.34
C VAL A 67 0.45 -7.60 20.86
N GLN A 68 0.63 -6.57 20.03
CA GLN A 68 0.44 -6.67 18.57
C GLN A 68 1.31 -7.78 17.98
N LEU A 69 2.61 -7.78 18.31
CA LEU A 69 3.55 -8.81 17.87
C LEU A 69 3.16 -10.21 18.37
N ALA A 70 2.78 -10.32 19.63
CA ALA A 70 2.36 -11.58 20.22
C ALA A 70 1.10 -12.13 19.54
N LEU A 71 0.08 -11.31 19.32
CA LEU A 71 -1.14 -11.71 18.61
C LEU A 71 -0.80 -12.20 17.21
N GLU A 72 -0.02 -11.44 16.44
CA GLU A 72 0.41 -11.84 15.10
C GLU A 72 1.11 -13.19 15.09
N ASP A 73 2.06 -13.41 16.00
CA ASP A 73 2.80 -14.66 16.08
C ASP A 73 1.92 -15.84 16.48
N LYS A 74 0.98 -15.64 17.43
CA LYS A 74 0.09 -16.72 17.88
C LYS A 74 -0.92 -17.11 16.80
N PHE A 75 -1.53 -16.14 16.13
CA PHE A 75 -2.45 -16.40 15.02
C PHE A 75 -1.73 -17.03 13.81
N THR A 76 -0.46 -16.68 13.61
CA THR A 76 0.39 -17.32 12.59
C THR A 76 0.62 -18.79 12.90
N ARG A 77 1.02 -19.12 14.13
CA ARG A 77 1.19 -20.52 14.56
C ARG A 77 -0.12 -21.30 14.47
N MET A 78 -1.25 -20.68 14.82
CA MET A 78 -2.57 -21.31 14.63
C MET A 78 -2.85 -21.57 13.15
N ALA A 79 -2.60 -20.60 12.28
CA ALA A 79 -2.82 -20.72 10.85
C ALA A 79 -1.95 -21.79 10.19
N GLU A 80 -0.74 -22.04 10.68
CA GLU A 80 0.14 -23.12 10.22
C GLU A 80 -0.44 -24.53 10.47
N THR A 81 -1.36 -24.68 11.43
CA THR A 81 -2.03 -25.97 11.72
C THR A 81 -3.21 -26.27 10.80
N ILE A 82 -3.54 -25.36 9.87
CA ILE A 82 -4.75 -25.44 9.05
C ILE A 82 -4.41 -25.93 7.65
N ASP A 83 -5.03 -27.05 7.25
CA ASP A 83 -4.83 -27.67 5.93
C ASP A 83 -5.49 -26.92 4.76
N LYS A 84 -6.08 -25.75 5.02
CA LYS A 84 -6.76 -24.90 4.04
C LYS A 84 -5.94 -23.63 3.76
N PRO A 85 -6.08 -23.02 2.57
CA PRO A 85 -5.54 -21.69 2.30
C PRO A 85 -5.97 -20.73 3.40
N THR A 86 -5.02 -20.02 4.00
CA THR A 86 -5.27 -19.18 5.18
C THR A 86 -4.71 -17.78 4.99
N ILE A 87 -5.49 -16.77 5.38
CA ILE A 87 -5.09 -15.37 5.43
C ILE A 87 -5.25 -14.82 6.85
N ILE A 88 -4.32 -13.95 7.24
CA ILE A 88 -4.37 -13.19 8.47
C ILE A 88 -4.48 -11.72 8.09
N VAL A 89 -5.54 -11.05 8.57
CA VAL A 89 -5.78 -9.63 8.32
C VAL A 89 -5.71 -8.89 9.65
N CYS A 90 -4.82 -7.91 9.76
CA CYS A 90 -4.69 -7.07 10.94
C CYS A 90 -5.50 -5.78 10.75
N ASP A 91 -6.38 -5.46 11.69
CA ASP A 91 -6.99 -4.13 11.81
C ASP A 91 -5.98 -3.20 12.50
N ARG A 92 -5.26 -2.43 11.69
CA ARG A 92 -3.97 -1.77 12.01
C ARG A 92 -2.82 -2.74 12.26
N GLY A 93 -1.61 -2.25 12.06
CA GLY A 93 -0.39 -3.00 12.24
C GLY A 93 0.64 -2.26 13.08
N THR A 94 1.82 -2.85 13.22
CA THR A 94 2.88 -2.36 14.10
C THR A 94 3.34 -0.94 13.77
N MET A 95 3.37 -0.55 12.49
CA MET A 95 3.80 0.81 12.12
C MET A 95 2.74 1.88 12.36
N ASP A 96 1.45 1.52 12.49
CA ASP A 96 0.40 2.49 12.84
C ASP A 96 0.72 3.16 14.19
N ILE A 97 1.31 2.42 15.12
CA ILE A 97 1.72 2.88 16.45
C ILE A 97 2.67 4.09 16.33
N SER A 98 3.63 4.02 15.42
CA SER A 98 4.62 5.09 15.22
C SER A 98 4.02 6.44 14.79
N ALA A 99 2.81 6.44 14.20
CA ALA A 99 2.16 7.67 13.74
C ALA A 99 1.68 8.58 14.89
N TYR A 100 1.59 8.04 16.12
CA TYR A 100 1.06 8.73 17.29
C TYR A 100 2.14 9.28 18.23
N MET A 101 3.42 9.11 17.90
CA MET A 101 4.53 9.51 18.76
C MET A 101 5.67 10.15 17.96
N LYS A 102 6.65 10.70 18.68
CA LYS A 102 7.85 11.26 18.06
C LYS A 102 8.82 10.16 17.61
N PRO A 103 9.60 10.37 16.54
CA PRO A 103 10.56 9.37 16.03
C PRO A 103 11.56 8.86 17.08
N GLU A 104 11.98 9.71 18.03
CA GLU A 104 12.93 9.35 19.08
C GLU A 104 12.34 8.30 20.02
N MET A 105 11.09 8.52 20.46
CA MET A 105 10.36 7.58 21.32
C MET A 105 10.10 6.26 20.60
N TRP A 106 9.70 6.31 19.32
CA TRP A 106 9.50 5.11 18.52
C TRP A 106 10.78 4.26 18.41
N LYS A 107 11.94 4.92 18.24
CA LYS A 107 13.24 4.24 18.21
C LYS A 107 13.59 3.60 19.55
N GLU A 108 13.29 4.26 20.67
CA GLU A 108 13.48 3.69 22.00
C GLU A 108 12.58 2.48 22.27
N ILE A 109 11.29 2.56 21.89
CA ILE A 109 10.34 1.46 22.04
C ILE A 109 10.78 0.25 21.21
N THR A 110 11.08 0.45 19.93
CA THR A 110 11.51 -0.64 19.03
C THR A 110 12.82 -1.29 19.50
N ALA A 111 13.79 -0.50 19.94
CA ALA A 111 15.01 -1.01 20.56
C ALA A 111 14.73 -1.80 21.85
N GLY A 112 13.82 -1.30 22.69
CA GLY A 112 13.41 -1.95 23.94
C GLY A 112 12.66 -3.28 23.74
N VAL A 113 11.99 -3.45 22.60
CA VAL A 113 11.34 -4.70 22.18
C VAL A 113 12.29 -5.61 21.39
N GLY A 114 13.46 -5.09 20.97
CA GLY A 114 14.47 -5.83 20.24
C GLY A 114 14.14 -6.01 18.75
N THR A 115 13.55 -4.98 18.12
CA THR A 115 13.18 -4.99 16.70
C THR A 115 13.51 -3.65 16.01
N THR A 116 13.30 -3.55 14.70
CA THR A 116 13.45 -2.31 13.93
C THR A 116 12.21 -2.02 13.07
N SER A 117 12.04 -0.77 12.64
CA SER A 117 10.95 -0.39 11.72
C SER A 117 10.95 -1.20 10.42
N GLU A 118 12.13 -1.56 9.91
CA GLU A 118 12.29 -2.38 8.70
C GLU A 118 11.80 -3.80 8.94
N GLU A 119 12.18 -4.41 10.06
CA GLU A 119 11.70 -5.74 10.45
C GLU A 119 10.20 -5.74 10.65
N LEU A 120 9.66 -4.74 11.36
CA LEU A 120 8.24 -4.56 11.61
C LEU A 120 7.44 -4.46 10.30
N ARG A 121 7.91 -3.68 9.32
CA ARG A 121 7.28 -3.61 7.99
C ARG A 121 7.37 -4.95 7.25
N ALA A 122 8.51 -5.62 7.30
CA ALA A 122 8.74 -6.88 6.59
C ALA A 122 7.85 -8.04 7.10
N ARG A 123 7.17 -7.88 8.24
CA ARG A 123 6.18 -8.85 8.75
C ARG A 123 4.94 -8.95 7.87
N TYR A 124 4.61 -7.93 7.08
CA TYR A 124 3.39 -7.92 6.28
C TYR A 124 3.72 -8.27 4.83
N ASP A 125 2.88 -9.10 4.21
CA ASP A 125 2.94 -9.35 2.77
C ASP A 125 2.34 -8.17 1.98
N ALA A 126 1.39 -7.44 2.59
CA ALA A 126 0.74 -6.28 2.00
C ALA A 126 0.21 -5.32 3.07
N VAL A 127 0.26 -4.04 2.73
CA VAL A 127 -0.32 -2.94 3.49
C VAL A 127 -1.37 -2.26 2.63
N LEU A 128 -2.62 -2.26 3.10
CA LEU A 128 -3.76 -1.65 2.45
C LEU A 128 -4.20 -0.45 3.28
N HIS A 129 -3.82 0.76 2.85
CA HIS A 129 -4.21 2.01 3.48
C HIS A 129 -5.55 2.47 2.93
N LEU A 130 -6.60 2.43 3.74
CA LEU A 130 -7.90 3.01 3.39
C LEU A 130 -7.87 4.49 3.77
N VAL A 131 -7.96 5.38 2.77
CA VAL A 131 -7.99 6.83 2.99
C VAL A 131 -9.18 7.19 3.87
N SER A 132 -8.97 8.01 4.91
CA SER A 132 -10.05 8.48 5.79
C SER A 132 -11.13 9.22 5.01
N ALA A 133 -12.41 9.04 5.35
CA ALA A 133 -13.50 9.84 4.78
C ALA A 133 -13.30 11.36 4.98
N ALA A 134 -12.42 11.78 5.91
CA ALA A 134 -12.03 13.17 6.05
C ALA A 134 -11.34 13.76 4.80
N ASP A 135 -10.85 12.94 3.86
CA ASP A 135 -10.20 13.39 2.62
C ASP A 135 -10.97 12.91 1.38
N GLY A 136 -11.74 13.79 0.75
CA GLY A 136 -12.47 13.51 -0.50
C GLY A 136 -13.82 12.79 -0.33
N ALA A 137 -14.29 12.59 0.89
CA ALA A 137 -15.61 12.04 1.21
C ALA A 137 -16.19 12.66 2.50
N GLU A 138 -15.94 13.95 2.72
CA GLU A 138 -16.19 14.64 4.00
C GLU A 138 -17.66 14.55 4.43
N GLN A 139 -18.57 14.48 3.47
CA GLN A 139 -20.01 14.28 3.69
C GLN A 139 -20.36 12.97 4.43
N PHE A 140 -19.47 11.97 4.38
CA PHE A 140 -19.62 10.69 5.06
C PHE A 140 -18.78 10.58 6.35
N TYR A 141 -18.02 11.63 6.69
CA TYR A 141 -17.23 11.65 7.92
C TYR A 141 -18.12 11.93 9.13
N THR A 142 -18.32 10.93 9.98
CA THR A 142 -19.11 11.04 11.21
C THR A 142 -18.21 11.03 12.44
N THR A 143 -18.52 11.88 13.43
CA THR A 143 -17.87 11.89 14.76
C THR A 143 -18.59 11.01 15.78
N ALA A 144 -19.67 10.34 15.37
CA ALA A 144 -20.60 9.62 16.26
C ALA A 144 -19.95 8.49 17.07
N ASN A 145 -18.85 7.91 16.59
CA ASN A 145 -18.16 6.81 17.27
C ASN A 145 -16.99 7.24 18.16
N ASN A 146 -16.62 8.52 18.21
CA ASN A 146 -15.53 9.03 19.06
C ASN A 146 -15.87 10.44 19.54
N ALA A 147 -16.46 10.55 20.74
CA ALA A 147 -17.01 11.78 21.32
C ALA A 147 -15.99 12.88 21.69
N GLU A 148 -14.70 12.73 21.35
CA GLU A 148 -13.61 13.60 21.82
C GLU A 148 -12.81 14.32 20.71
N ARG A 149 -13.38 14.57 19.53
CA ARG A 149 -12.65 15.31 18.47
C ARG A 149 -13.40 16.52 17.94
N THR A 150 -13.16 17.66 18.59
CA THR A 150 -13.59 19.01 18.18
C THR A 150 -12.73 19.62 17.06
N GLU A 151 -11.60 19.00 16.66
CA GLU A 151 -10.69 19.46 15.60
C GLU A 151 -10.87 18.70 14.25
N GLY A 152 -12.09 18.18 14.01
CA GLY A 152 -12.36 16.84 13.47
C GLY A 152 -11.92 16.42 12.05
N LEU A 153 -11.70 17.31 11.09
CA LEU A 153 -11.37 16.91 9.69
C LEU A 153 -9.88 17.11 9.35
N GLU A 154 -9.32 18.25 9.70
CA GLU A 154 -7.92 18.57 9.40
C GLU A 154 -6.96 17.65 10.17
N LEU A 155 -7.19 17.48 11.48
CA LEU A 155 -6.44 16.54 12.30
C LEU A 155 -6.58 15.10 11.81
N ALA A 156 -7.76 14.73 11.29
CA ALA A 156 -7.98 13.39 10.72
C ALA A 156 -7.19 13.18 9.42
N ARG A 157 -7.10 14.19 8.57
CA ARG A 157 -6.24 14.18 7.37
C ARG A 157 -4.77 14.11 7.73
N GLU A 158 -4.31 14.93 8.69
CA GLU A 158 -2.92 14.89 9.15
C GLU A 158 -2.56 13.53 9.75
N MET A 159 -3.46 12.95 10.55
CA MET A 159 -3.25 11.62 11.10
C MET A 159 -3.21 10.55 10.00
N ASP A 160 -4.12 10.61 9.02
CA ASP A 160 -4.11 9.71 7.86
C ASP A 160 -2.78 9.78 7.10
N LYS A 161 -2.25 11.00 6.89
CA LYS A 161 -0.94 11.27 6.29
C LYS A 161 0.22 10.67 7.10
N LYS A 162 0.23 10.83 8.42
CA LYS A 162 1.26 10.23 9.29
C LYS A 162 1.24 8.71 9.20
N VAL A 163 0.06 8.11 9.20
CA VAL A 163 -0.11 6.66 9.09
C VAL A 163 0.41 6.13 7.75
N ILE A 164 0.01 6.72 6.62
CA ILE A 164 0.54 6.28 5.32
C ILE A 164 2.06 6.49 5.21
N GLN A 165 2.58 7.59 5.76
CA GLN A 165 4.02 7.87 5.77
C GLN A 165 4.80 6.80 6.55
N ALA A 166 4.28 6.35 7.70
CA ALA A 166 4.89 5.27 8.49
C ALA A 166 5.06 3.98 7.67
N TRP A 167 4.13 3.72 6.74
CA TRP A 167 4.13 2.55 5.86
C TRP A 167 4.80 2.76 4.49
N SER A 168 5.20 3.98 4.14
CA SER A 168 5.68 4.36 2.79
C SER A 168 6.82 3.50 2.23
N GLU A 169 7.68 2.98 3.11
CA GLU A 169 8.80 2.11 2.74
C GLU A 169 8.39 0.66 2.41
N HIS A 170 7.17 0.24 2.77
CA HIS A 170 6.67 -1.11 2.51
C HIS A 170 6.55 -1.39 0.99
N PRO A 171 7.10 -2.51 0.46
CA PRO A 171 7.13 -2.79 -0.98
C PRO A 171 5.75 -2.95 -1.62
N TYR A 172 4.82 -3.49 -0.86
CA TYR A 172 3.43 -3.69 -1.27
C TYR A 172 2.53 -2.79 -0.42
N LEU A 173 2.70 -1.48 -0.54
CA LEU A 173 1.73 -0.50 -0.04
C LEU A 173 0.72 -0.23 -1.16
N ARG A 174 -0.56 -0.29 -0.82
CA ARG A 174 -1.69 0.05 -1.69
C ARG A 174 -2.58 1.02 -0.97
N VAL A 175 -2.90 2.12 -1.64
CA VAL A 175 -3.73 3.20 -1.09
C VAL A 175 -5.10 3.11 -1.75
N ILE A 176 -6.13 2.95 -0.92
CA ILE A 176 -7.52 2.77 -1.33
C ILE A 176 -8.26 4.07 -1.02
N ASN A 177 -8.43 4.84 -2.09
CA ASN A 177 -9.03 6.16 -2.12
C ASN A 177 -10.51 6.14 -1.74
N ASN A 178 -11.05 7.32 -1.40
CA ASN A 178 -12.50 7.49 -1.33
C ASN A 178 -13.06 7.65 -2.75
N HIS A 179 -14.18 6.98 -3.01
CA HIS A 179 -14.97 7.08 -4.24
C HIS A 179 -16.36 7.58 -3.91
N GLU A 180 -17.12 8.00 -4.93
CA GLU A 180 -18.53 8.35 -4.77
C GLU A 180 -19.34 7.19 -4.15
N ASN A 181 -18.98 5.95 -4.47
CA ASN A 181 -19.58 4.74 -3.91
C ASN A 181 -18.60 3.98 -2.99
N PHE A 182 -19.02 3.77 -1.74
CA PHE A 182 -18.30 2.98 -0.75
C PHE A 182 -18.07 1.52 -1.18
N ASP A 183 -18.99 0.91 -1.91
CA ASP A 183 -18.84 -0.48 -2.40
C ASP A 183 -17.66 -0.63 -3.36
N THR A 184 -17.40 0.38 -4.20
CA THR A 184 -16.23 0.43 -5.09
C THR A 184 -14.93 0.42 -4.28
N LYS A 185 -14.91 1.17 -3.18
CA LYS A 185 -13.76 1.21 -2.25
C LYS A 185 -13.48 -0.18 -1.67
N ILE A 186 -14.53 -0.87 -1.23
CA ILE A 186 -14.41 -2.23 -0.67
C ILE A 186 -14.00 -3.25 -1.74
N ASN A 187 -14.54 -3.17 -2.95
CA ASN A 187 -14.18 -4.09 -4.03
C ASN A 187 -12.68 -4.03 -4.37
N ARG A 188 -12.04 -2.86 -4.22
CA ARG A 188 -10.58 -2.75 -4.37
C ARG A 188 -9.81 -3.43 -3.27
N VAL A 189 -10.27 -3.34 -2.02
CA VAL A 189 -9.67 -4.09 -0.93
C VAL A 189 -9.64 -5.57 -1.30
N ILE A 190 -10.75 -6.10 -1.80
CA ILE A 190 -10.86 -7.50 -2.24
C ILE A 190 -9.93 -7.79 -3.43
N GLN A 191 -9.88 -6.90 -4.42
CA GLN A 191 -9.02 -7.05 -5.60
C GLN A 191 -7.54 -7.07 -5.22
N ASP A 192 -7.10 -6.13 -4.38
CA ASP A 192 -5.70 -6.05 -3.95
C ASP A 192 -5.30 -7.25 -3.08
N ILE A 193 -6.17 -7.73 -2.20
CA ILE A 193 -5.92 -8.97 -1.44
C ILE A 193 -5.88 -10.17 -2.40
N SER A 194 -6.76 -10.22 -3.39
CA SER A 194 -6.77 -11.30 -4.40
C SER A 194 -5.46 -11.34 -5.19
N ASN A 195 -4.92 -10.17 -5.56
CA ASN A 195 -3.61 -10.04 -6.19
C ASN A 195 -2.48 -10.57 -5.29
N VAL A 196 -2.50 -10.24 -3.99
CA VAL A 196 -1.52 -10.74 -2.99
C VAL A 196 -1.60 -12.27 -2.83
N LEU A 197 -2.80 -12.82 -2.96
CA LEU A 197 -3.06 -14.26 -2.90
C LEU A 197 -2.84 -14.98 -4.24
N GLU A 198 -2.38 -14.26 -5.27
CA GLU A 198 -2.16 -14.79 -6.62
C GLU A 198 -3.44 -15.42 -7.23
N ILE A 199 -4.63 -14.95 -6.82
CA ILE A 199 -5.91 -15.39 -7.37
C ILE A 199 -6.12 -14.66 -8.71
N PRO A 200 -6.41 -15.37 -9.83
CA PRO A 200 -6.70 -14.72 -11.11
C PRO A 200 -7.84 -13.70 -10.97
N GLN A 201 -7.68 -12.52 -11.58
CA GLN A 201 -8.67 -11.45 -11.60
C GLN A 201 -8.83 -10.89 -13.02
N GLN A 202 -10.01 -10.34 -13.31
CA GLN A 202 -10.17 -9.44 -14.46
C GLN A 202 -9.43 -8.12 -14.16
N ILE A 203 -8.69 -7.62 -15.15
CA ILE A 203 -7.94 -6.36 -15.02
C ILE A 203 -8.96 -5.22 -14.93
N VAL A 204 -8.85 -4.41 -13.88
CA VAL A 204 -9.52 -3.10 -13.81
C VAL A 204 -8.53 -2.09 -14.38
N GLU A 205 -8.93 -1.34 -15.40
CA GLU A 205 -8.05 -0.44 -16.13
C GLU A 205 -7.48 0.66 -15.21
N GLU A 206 -6.16 0.86 -15.26
CA GLU A 206 -5.47 1.99 -14.63
C GLU A 206 -5.52 3.17 -15.58
N ARG A 207 -5.93 4.35 -15.11
CA ARG A 207 -5.92 5.55 -15.95
C ARG A 207 -4.52 6.16 -15.98
N LYS A 208 -4.07 6.52 -17.18
CA LYS A 208 -2.71 7.03 -17.41
C LYS A 208 -2.77 8.28 -18.27
N TYR A 209 -2.00 9.29 -17.87
CA TYR A 209 -1.97 10.57 -18.54
C TYR A 209 -0.53 11.00 -18.79
N ILE A 210 -0.25 11.51 -19.98
CA ILE A 210 0.95 12.32 -20.18
C ILE A 210 0.65 13.69 -19.59
N VAL A 211 1.52 14.16 -18.72
CA VAL A 211 1.31 15.42 -18.01
C VAL A 211 2.55 16.31 -18.07
N ARG A 212 2.36 17.57 -17.71
CA ARG A 212 3.44 18.50 -17.39
C ARG A 212 3.21 19.03 -15.99
N LEU A 213 4.23 18.96 -15.15
CA LEU A 213 4.21 19.58 -13.83
C LEU A 213 4.37 21.10 -13.95
N THR A 214 3.43 21.88 -13.42
CA THR A 214 3.43 23.35 -13.49
C THR A 214 3.77 24.02 -12.16
N GLY A 215 3.88 23.26 -11.07
CA GLY A 215 4.23 23.76 -9.73
C GLY A 215 4.81 22.67 -8.83
N GLU A 216 5.02 23.00 -7.55
CA GLU A 216 5.46 22.00 -6.58
C GLU A 216 4.31 21.10 -6.13
N ILE A 217 4.62 19.83 -5.86
CA ILE A 217 3.67 18.87 -5.29
C ILE A 217 3.87 18.87 -3.77
N PRO A 218 2.93 19.39 -2.98
CA PRO A 218 3.05 19.37 -1.53
C PRO A 218 3.06 17.94 -1.01
N ASP A 219 3.88 17.68 0.02
CA ASP A 219 3.97 16.41 0.73
C ASP A 219 4.22 15.17 -0.15
N ALA A 220 4.81 15.36 -1.33
CA ALA A 220 5.11 14.24 -2.22
C ALA A 220 6.23 13.36 -1.63
N ILE A 221 5.98 12.05 -1.60
CA ILE A 221 7.00 11.06 -1.28
C ILE A 221 7.72 10.72 -2.59
N GLU A 222 9.01 11.04 -2.63
CA GLU A 222 9.84 10.81 -3.81
C GLU A 222 10.66 9.53 -3.65
N SER A 223 10.60 8.64 -4.65
CA SER A 223 11.42 7.43 -4.70
C SER A 223 12.08 7.27 -6.06
N GLU A 224 13.33 6.83 -6.05
CA GLU A 224 14.03 6.43 -7.27
C GLU A 224 13.67 4.98 -7.60
N ILE A 225 13.26 4.74 -8.84
CA ILE A 225 12.87 3.41 -9.31
C ILE A 225 13.74 3.02 -10.50
N THR A 226 14.44 1.91 -10.34
CA THR A 226 15.07 1.19 -11.45
C THR A 226 14.30 -0.09 -11.70
N GLN A 227 13.89 -0.35 -12.94
CA GLN A 227 13.20 -1.57 -13.30
C GLN A 227 13.79 -2.18 -14.58
N THR A 228 13.93 -3.49 -14.56
CA THR A 228 14.56 -4.27 -15.63
C THR A 228 13.70 -5.48 -15.92
N TYR A 229 13.47 -5.73 -17.21
CA TYR A 229 12.73 -6.89 -17.67
C TYR A 229 13.67 -8.07 -17.88
N LEU A 230 13.24 -9.27 -17.50
CA LEU A 230 14.00 -10.49 -17.67
C LEU A 230 13.44 -11.30 -18.84
N THR A 231 14.32 -12.11 -19.43
CA THR A 231 13.89 -13.20 -20.32
C THR A 231 12.90 -14.12 -19.59
N SER A 232 11.80 -14.46 -20.26
CA SER A 232 10.73 -15.28 -19.68
C SER A 232 10.00 -16.12 -20.73
N GLU A 233 9.21 -17.08 -20.28
CA GLU A 233 8.42 -17.95 -21.15
C GLU A 233 7.36 -17.17 -21.95
N PRO A 234 6.90 -17.68 -23.10
CA PRO A 234 5.80 -17.08 -23.83
C PRO A 234 4.57 -16.84 -22.95
N ARG A 235 3.88 -15.69 -23.15
CA ARG A 235 2.76 -15.24 -22.30
C ARG A 235 3.13 -14.97 -20.84
N SER A 236 4.41 -14.88 -20.52
CA SER A 236 4.89 -14.37 -19.24
C SER A 236 5.70 -13.09 -19.44
N GLU A 237 5.63 -12.20 -18.46
CA GLU A 237 6.49 -11.03 -18.30
C GLU A 237 7.08 -11.10 -16.90
N VAL A 238 8.41 -11.02 -16.80
CA VAL A 238 9.11 -10.97 -15.51
C VAL A 238 9.85 -9.64 -15.41
N ARG A 239 9.61 -8.92 -14.32
CA ARG A 239 10.22 -7.61 -14.05
C ARG A 239 10.87 -7.61 -12.69
N LEU A 240 12.12 -7.17 -12.63
CA LEU A 240 12.77 -6.76 -11.40
C LEU A 240 12.58 -5.26 -11.21
N ARG A 241 12.22 -4.82 -10.01
CA ARG A 241 12.09 -3.42 -9.64
C ARG A 241 12.86 -3.18 -8.35
N ARG A 242 13.82 -2.27 -8.37
CA ARG A 242 14.47 -1.70 -7.19
C ARG A 242 13.87 -0.32 -6.95
N ARG A 243 13.30 -0.11 -5.78
CA ARG A 243 12.83 1.20 -5.31
C ARG A 243 13.73 1.66 -4.18
N THR A 244 14.31 2.85 -4.30
CA THR A 244 15.12 3.48 -3.27
C THR A 244 14.39 4.70 -2.73
N LEU A 245 14.17 4.72 -1.42
CA LEU A 245 13.56 5.83 -0.68
C LEU A 245 14.46 6.12 0.51
N ASN A 246 14.89 7.37 0.69
CA ASN A 246 15.76 7.80 1.80
C ASN A 246 17.02 6.94 2.00
N GLY A 247 17.61 6.43 0.91
CA GLY A 247 18.78 5.57 0.93
C GLY A 247 18.50 4.08 1.23
N VAL A 248 17.25 3.72 1.53
CA VAL A 248 16.82 2.32 1.73
C VAL A 248 16.27 1.78 0.43
N SER A 249 16.85 0.67 -0.05
CA SER A 249 16.41 0.00 -1.28
C SER A 249 15.59 -1.25 -0.98
N VAL A 250 14.46 -1.38 -1.67
CA VAL A 250 13.63 -2.59 -1.66
C VAL A 250 13.56 -3.15 -3.08
N ASN A 251 13.83 -4.45 -3.21
CA ASN A 251 13.75 -5.15 -4.48
C ASN A 251 12.48 -5.99 -4.54
N VAL A 252 11.78 -5.91 -5.66
CA VAL A 252 10.56 -6.66 -5.95
C VAL A 252 10.71 -7.35 -7.30
N ARG A 253 10.39 -8.64 -7.35
CA ARG A 253 10.17 -9.39 -8.58
C ARG A 253 8.68 -9.47 -8.85
N THR A 254 8.24 -8.91 -9.97
CA THR A 254 6.89 -9.09 -10.52
C THR A 254 6.93 -10.16 -11.60
N THR A 255 6.00 -11.11 -11.57
CA THR A 255 5.74 -12.07 -12.65
C THR A 255 4.30 -11.92 -13.08
N LYS A 256 4.08 -11.61 -14.34
CA LYS A 256 2.76 -11.54 -14.96
C LYS A 256 2.64 -12.71 -15.91
N LYS A 257 1.55 -13.48 -15.79
CA LYS A 257 1.25 -14.63 -16.65
C LYS A 257 -0.13 -14.47 -17.25
N THR A 258 -0.24 -14.56 -18.57
CA THR A 258 -1.52 -14.55 -19.29
C THR A 258 -1.96 -15.99 -19.53
N LEU A 259 -3.08 -16.36 -18.90
CA LEU A 259 -3.70 -17.68 -19.00
C LEU A 259 -4.39 -17.87 -20.37
N PRO A 260 -4.72 -19.12 -20.77
CA PRO A 260 -5.36 -19.38 -22.06
C PRO A 260 -6.71 -18.70 -22.28
N ASN A 261 -7.41 -18.37 -21.20
CA ASN A 261 -8.69 -17.64 -21.19
C ASN A 261 -8.50 -16.11 -21.17
N ASN A 262 -7.30 -15.60 -21.47
CA ASN A 262 -6.90 -14.19 -21.38
C ASN A 262 -6.93 -13.56 -19.98
N GLU A 263 -7.24 -14.32 -18.93
CA GLU A 263 -7.04 -13.85 -17.56
C GLU A 263 -5.55 -13.67 -17.28
N GLN A 264 -5.23 -12.69 -16.43
CA GLN A 264 -3.85 -12.43 -16.06
C GLN A 264 -3.66 -12.70 -14.57
N VAL A 265 -2.60 -13.42 -14.26
CA VAL A 265 -2.13 -13.63 -12.90
C VAL A 265 -0.88 -12.78 -12.72
N VAL A 266 -0.92 -11.88 -11.74
CA VAL A 266 0.23 -11.06 -11.37
C VAL A 266 0.69 -11.49 -9.98
N THR A 267 1.96 -11.85 -9.89
CA THR A 267 2.62 -12.25 -8.66
C THR A 267 3.73 -11.24 -8.36
N GLU A 268 3.71 -10.61 -7.20
CA GLU A 268 4.81 -9.77 -6.71
C GLU A 268 5.47 -10.43 -5.50
N ARG A 269 6.81 -10.46 -5.46
CA ARG A 269 7.58 -10.98 -4.33
C ARG A 269 8.73 -10.06 -4.01
N GLN A 270 8.88 -9.66 -2.76
CA GLN A 270 10.11 -9.03 -2.30
C GLN A 270 11.25 -10.05 -2.38
N ILE A 271 12.41 -9.59 -2.83
CA ILE A 271 13.61 -10.42 -2.91
C ILE A 271 14.78 -9.70 -2.24
N ASP A 272 15.73 -10.46 -1.71
CA ASP A 272 16.95 -9.87 -1.17
C ASP A 272 17.87 -9.34 -2.29
N ASN A 273 18.91 -8.59 -1.90
CA ASN A 273 19.87 -8.02 -2.84
C ASN A 273 20.64 -9.08 -3.62
N ASN A 274 21.03 -10.20 -3.00
CA ASN A 274 21.83 -11.23 -3.66
C ASN A 274 21.04 -11.90 -4.79
N LEU A 275 19.78 -12.23 -4.53
CA LEU A 275 18.87 -12.79 -5.53
C LEU A 275 18.57 -11.78 -6.63
N TYR A 276 18.38 -10.50 -6.30
CA TYR A 276 18.21 -9.44 -7.30
C TYR A 276 19.41 -9.37 -8.25
N GLU A 277 20.64 -9.26 -7.73
CA GLU A 277 21.85 -9.17 -8.55
C GLU A 277 22.09 -10.44 -9.37
N SER A 278 21.75 -11.61 -8.83
CA SER A 278 21.81 -12.87 -9.58
C SER A 278 20.81 -12.88 -10.76
N LEU A 279 19.58 -12.42 -10.53
CA LEU A 279 18.53 -12.39 -11.57
C LEU A 279 18.78 -11.32 -12.64
N MET A 280 19.49 -10.24 -12.31
CA MET A 280 19.90 -9.22 -13.29
C MET A 280 20.72 -9.79 -14.45
N ARG A 281 21.39 -10.93 -14.26
CA ARG A 281 22.11 -11.65 -15.34
C ARG A 281 21.18 -12.20 -16.42
N GLN A 282 19.89 -12.29 -16.15
CA GLN A 282 18.85 -12.75 -17.07
C GLN A 282 18.10 -11.60 -17.73
N ALA A 283 18.62 -10.36 -17.63
CA ALA A 283 18.03 -9.19 -18.26
C ALA A 283 17.76 -9.45 -19.75
N ASP A 284 16.57 -9.08 -20.20
CA ASP A 284 16.16 -9.22 -21.59
C ASP A 284 17.05 -8.33 -22.47
N PRO A 285 17.83 -8.90 -23.41
CA PRO A 285 18.75 -8.14 -24.23
C PRO A 285 18.05 -7.14 -25.16
N TYR A 286 16.75 -7.30 -25.44
CA TYR A 286 15.95 -6.41 -26.28
C TYR A 286 15.29 -5.28 -25.49
N ARG A 287 15.46 -5.24 -24.16
CA ARG A 287 14.88 -4.23 -23.30
C ARG A 287 15.93 -3.53 -22.45
N GLN A 288 15.83 -2.21 -22.37
CA GLN A 288 16.67 -1.36 -21.53
C GLN A 288 16.07 -1.25 -20.14
N SER A 289 16.93 -1.09 -19.14
CA SER A 289 16.48 -0.74 -17.80
C SER A 289 15.83 0.64 -17.83
N ILE A 290 14.65 0.75 -17.23
CA ILE A 290 13.97 2.03 -17.03
C ILE A 290 14.44 2.60 -15.70
N HIS A 291 14.86 3.86 -15.74
CA HIS A 291 15.18 4.68 -14.58
C HIS A 291 14.17 5.82 -14.51
N LYS A 292 13.53 5.99 -13.35
CA LYS A 292 12.54 7.05 -13.15
C LYS A 292 12.49 7.51 -11.70
N ILE A 293 12.05 8.74 -11.52
CA ILE A 293 11.69 9.29 -10.21
C ILE A 293 10.17 9.20 -10.09
N ARG A 294 9.68 8.54 -9.05
CA ARG A 294 8.25 8.45 -8.75
C ARG A 294 7.94 9.35 -7.56
N LYS A 295 7.06 10.33 -7.78
CA LYS A 295 6.42 11.12 -6.73
C LYS A 295 5.04 10.56 -6.46
N THR A 296 4.81 10.07 -5.24
CA THR A 296 3.49 9.61 -4.81
C THR A 296 2.87 10.62 -3.86
N PHE A 297 1.61 10.96 -4.09
CA PHE A 297 0.90 11.95 -3.30
C PHE A 297 -0.61 11.68 -3.34
N ILE A 298 -1.34 12.27 -2.39
CA ILE A 298 -2.80 12.22 -2.33
C ILE A 298 -3.32 13.63 -2.63
N TRP A 299 -4.33 13.71 -3.49
CA TRP A 299 -5.02 14.95 -3.80
C TRP A 299 -6.52 14.72 -3.85
N ARG A 300 -7.27 15.41 -2.99
CA ARG A 300 -8.73 15.27 -2.85
C ARG A 300 -9.17 13.80 -2.72
N GLY A 301 -8.51 13.07 -1.82
CA GLY A 301 -8.76 11.65 -1.60
C GLY A 301 -8.27 10.72 -2.72
N GLN A 302 -7.69 11.22 -3.81
CA GLN A 302 -7.13 10.40 -4.90
C GLN A 302 -5.61 10.29 -4.80
N PHE A 303 -5.13 9.06 -4.70
CA PHE A 303 -3.72 8.70 -4.81
C PHE A 303 -3.23 8.76 -6.25
N PHE A 304 -2.12 9.47 -6.43
CA PHE A 304 -1.45 9.63 -7.72
C PHE A 304 0.00 9.15 -7.64
N GLU A 305 0.45 8.53 -8.72
CA GLU A 305 1.86 8.23 -8.96
C GLU A 305 2.32 9.04 -10.17
N LEU A 306 3.14 10.07 -9.95
CA LEU A 306 3.79 10.82 -11.03
C LEU A 306 5.17 10.24 -11.29
N ASP A 307 5.33 9.59 -12.43
CA ASP A 307 6.61 9.08 -12.92
C ASP A 307 7.27 10.09 -13.84
N THR A 308 8.47 10.54 -13.48
CA THR A 308 9.37 11.26 -14.38
C THR A 308 10.44 10.30 -14.88
N TYR A 309 10.38 9.94 -16.16
CA TYR A 309 11.32 9.00 -16.78
C TYR A 309 12.65 9.70 -17.08
N LEU A 310 13.75 9.07 -16.65
CA LEU A 310 15.11 9.54 -16.82
C LEU A 310 15.84 8.77 -17.94
N ALA A 311 15.60 7.47 -18.06
CA ALA A 311 16.14 6.61 -19.12
C ALA A 311 15.22 5.40 -19.36
N PRO A 312 15.16 4.82 -20.58
CA PRO A 312 15.81 5.28 -21.81
C PRO A 312 15.14 6.51 -22.44
N THR A 313 13.92 6.84 -22.00
CA THR A 313 13.17 8.02 -22.45
C THR A 313 13.40 9.16 -21.48
N SER A 314 13.81 10.33 -21.99
CA SER A 314 13.87 11.59 -21.24
C SER A 314 12.65 12.45 -21.53
N ASN A 315 12.27 13.32 -20.58
CA ASN A 315 11.18 14.30 -20.70
C ASN A 315 9.76 13.71 -20.79
N LEU A 316 9.58 12.43 -20.45
CA LEU A 316 8.26 11.82 -20.33
C LEU A 316 7.83 11.86 -18.87
N GLN A 317 6.68 12.48 -18.62
CA GLN A 317 6.01 12.44 -17.32
C GLN A 317 4.66 11.74 -17.48
N ILE A 318 4.48 10.64 -16.76
CA ILE A 318 3.22 9.90 -16.74
C ILE A 318 2.61 10.00 -15.35
N LEU A 319 1.38 10.48 -15.29
CA LEU A 319 0.56 10.41 -14.10
C LEU A 319 -0.31 9.15 -14.17
N GLU A 320 -0.14 8.27 -13.20
CA GLU A 320 -0.97 7.09 -13.01
C GLU A 320 -1.89 7.32 -11.81
N THR A 321 -3.16 6.96 -11.96
CA THR A 321 -4.12 6.90 -10.85
C THR A 321 -4.85 5.58 -10.92
N LYS A 322 -4.97 4.91 -9.76
CA LYS A 322 -5.50 3.56 -9.69
C LYS A 322 -6.93 3.56 -9.20
N GLY A 323 -7.71 2.80 -9.94
CA GLY A 323 -9.13 2.67 -9.80
C GLY A 323 -9.81 4.03 -9.88
N ILE A 324 -10.28 4.30 -11.07
CA ILE A 324 -11.34 5.25 -11.33
C ILE A 324 -12.30 4.41 -12.15
N VAL A 325 -13.54 4.27 -11.69
CA VAL A 325 -14.52 3.48 -12.44
C VAL A 325 -14.71 4.16 -13.80
N ASP A 326 -15.12 3.45 -14.86
CA ASP A 326 -15.24 4.02 -16.22
C ASP A 326 -16.04 5.33 -16.30
N HIS A 327 -16.89 5.61 -15.31
CA HIS A 327 -17.74 6.80 -15.23
C HIS A 327 -17.30 7.89 -14.23
N GLU A 328 -16.15 7.72 -13.56
CA GLU A 328 -15.67 8.69 -12.57
C GLU A 328 -14.66 9.66 -13.19
N ASP A 329 -14.76 10.95 -12.85
CA ASP A 329 -13.84 11.98 -13.30
C ASP A 329 -12.57 12.00 -12.44
N VAL A 330 -11.42 12.22 -13.08
CA VAL A 330 -10.14 12.38 -12.36
C VAL A 330 -10.06 13.81 -11.83
N ASN A 331 -9.94 13.98 -10.51
CA ASN A 331 -9.73 15.29 -9.91
C ASN A 331 -8.25 15.68 -10.04
N PHE A 332 -7.89 16.21 -11.21
CA PHE A 332 -6.51 16.63 -11.45
C PHE A 332 -6.09 17.75 -10.47
N PRO A 333 -4.90 17.64 -9.87
CA PRO A 333 -4.35 18.73 -9.08
C PRO A 333 -4.07 19.98 -9.94
N PRO A 334 -4.21 21.20 -9.40
CA PRO A 334 -4.01 22.44 -10.15
C PRO A 334 -2.56 22.65 -10.62
N PHE A 335 -1.61 21.92 -10.02
CA PHE A 335 -0.20 21.92 -10.39
C PHE A 335 0.15 20.88 -11.48
N ILE A 336 -0.85 20.20 -12.06
CA ILE A 336 -0.70 19.24 -13.15
C ILE A 336 -1.45 19.73 -14.38
N GLU A 337 -0.73 19.94 -15.48
CA GLU A 337 -1.30 20.15 -16.81
C GLU A 337 -1.38 18.80 -17.53
N VAL A 338 -2.60 18.35 -17.85
CA VAL A 338 -2.81 17.11 -18.62
C VAL A 338 -2.62 17.40 -20.11
N LEU A 339 -1.69 16.69 -20.74
CA LEU A 339 -1.38 16.84 -22.16
C LEU A 339 -2.12 15.82 -23.01
N GLU A 340 -2.20 14.57 -22.56
CA GLU A 340 -2.82 13.46 -23.30
C GLU A 340 -3.34 12.37 -22.36
N ASP A 341 -4.52 11.82 -22.64
CA ASP A 341 -5.01 10.59 -22.01
C ASP A 341 -4.48 9.38 -22.81
N ILE A 342 -3.66 8.58 -22.14
CA ILE A 342 -3.00 7.39 -22.71
C ILE A 342 -3.50 6.11 -22.04
N THR A 343 -4.67 6.15 -21.40
CA THR A 343 -5.34 4.98 -20.81
C THR A 343 -5.57 3.91 -21.88
N GLY A 344 -5.20 2.67 -21.58
CA GLY A 344 -5.26 1.57 -22.54
C GLY A 344 -4.22 1.62 -23.68
N ASN A 345 -3.49 2.73 -23.88
CA ASN A 345 -2.47 2.82 -24.91
C ASN A 345 -1.22 2.03 -24.50
N THR A 346 -1.07 0.86 -25.11
CA THR A 346 0.03 -0.06 -24.80
C THR A 346 1.41 0.48 -25.14
N GLU A 347 1.55 1.47 -26.04
CA GLU A 347 2.86 2.06 -26.38
C GLU A 347 3.56 2.67 -25.16
N TYR A 348 2.78 3.20 -24.22
CA TYR A 348 3.27 3.82 -22.99
C TYR A 348 3.37 2.85 -21.80
N TYR A 349 3.12 1.55 -22.02
CA TYR A 349 3.32 0.57 -20.96
C TYR A 349 4.83 0.44 -20.69
N ASN A 350 5.22 0.37 -19.42
CA ASN A 350 6.62 0.23 -18.99
C ASN A 350 7.35 -0.88 -19.77
N TYR A 351 6.68 -1.99 -20.07
CA TYR A 351 7.24 -3.05 -20.88
C TYR A 351 7.68 -2.53 -22.25
N ASN A 352 6.79 -1.85 -22.97
CA ASN A 352 7.06 -1.31 -24.31
C ASN A 352 8.01 -0.11 -24.30
N LEU A 353 7.94 0.76 -23.30
CA LEU A 353 8.90 1.85 -23.09
C LEU A 353 10.33 1.34 -22.92
N ALA A 354 10.50 0.11 -22.42
CA ALA A 354 11.81 -0.51 -22.26
C ALA A 354 12.39 -1.03 -23.59
N LEU A 355 11.64 -1.15 -24.68
CA LEU A 355 12.16 -1.71 -25.94
C LEU A 355 13.37 -0.92 -26.45
N LYS A 356 14.44 -1.64 -26.82
CA LYS A 356 15.55 -1.04 -27.58
C LYS A 356 15.04 -0.65 -28.97
N LYS A 357 15.18 0.64 -29.29
CA LYS A 357 14.90 1.18 -30.62
C LYS A 357 16.06 0.93 -31.57
#